data_AF-A0A958R6Q8-F1
#
_entry.id   AF-A0A958R6Q8-F1
#
_cell.length_a   1.000
_cell.length_b   1.000
_cell.length_c   1.000
_cell.angle_alpha   90.00
_cell.angle_beta   90.00
_cell.angle_gamma   90.00
#
_symmetry.space_group_name_H-M   'P 1'
#
loop_
_entity.id
_entity.type
_entity.pdbx_description
1 polymer ?
#
loop_
_entity_poly.entity_id
_entity_poly.type
_entity_poly.pdbx_seq_one_letter_code
_entity_poly.pdbx_strand_id
1 'polypeptide(L)'
;MDNFEKHIRENAAKFDTHRADSAKMWANISAEIQKKEPKVIPLWKRPMLRIAASVVLMIGIAAVIGLYQYGSASAETQYASKELLEIDMYYQDLVSYQVQLVKNNPNITEENKAEFLSFMDELDAEYDVLRKEMRKNLDNERVLEAIIANYKKRIELIENLLHQLNESKKPNDDYGYTL
;
A
#
# COMPACT_ATOMS: atom_id res chain seq x y z
N MET A 1 41.33 41.54 -87.85
CA MET A 1 41.83 40.87 -86.63
C MET A 1 41.93 41.91 -85.54
N ASP A 2 41.39 41.59 -84.37
CA ASP A 2 41.30 42.48 -83.20
C ASP A 2 42.66 42.58 -82.49
N ASN A 3 42.98 43.73 -81.90
CA ASN A 3 44.26 44.00 -81.22
C ASN A 3 44.49 43.04 -80.03
N PHE A 4 43.41 42.59 -79.39
CA PHE A 4 43.47 41.65 -78.27
C PHE A 4 43.99 40.28 -78.68
N GLU A 5 43.54 39.79 -79.84
CA GLU A 5 43.96 38.51 -80.40
C GLU A 5 45.46 38.50 -80.69
N LYS A 6 45.98 39.60 -81.24
CA LYS A 6 47.42 39.78 -81.48
C LYS A 6 48.21 39.72 -80.17
N HIS A 7 47.72 40.39 -79.12
CA HIS A 7 48.41 40.45 -77.83
C HIS A 7 48.46 39.10 -77.11
N ILE A 8 47.37 38.33 -77.15
CA ILE A 8 47.33 36.96 -76.60
C ILE A 8 48.29 36.07 -77.37
N ARG A 9 48.31 36.17 -78.71
CA ARG A 9 49.17 35.32 -79.55
C ARG A 9 50.67 35.61 -79.36
N GLU A 10 51.04 36.87 -79.17
CA GLU A 10 52.42 37.28 -78.91
C GLU A 10 52.93 36.87 -77.51
N ASN A 11 52.03 36.72 -76.52
CA ASN A 11 52.40 36.37 -75.15
C ASN A 11 52.06 34.94 -74.75
N ALA A 12 51.41 34.14 -75.61
CA ALA A 12 51.03 32.75 -75.36
C ALA A 12 52.20 31.91 -74.83
N ALA A 13 53.40 32.09 -75.40
CA ALA A 13 54.60 31.38 -74.99
C ALA A 13 55.04 31.64 -73.52
N LYS A 14 54.63 32.78 -72.93
CA LYS A 14 54.94 33.10 -71.52
C LYS A 14 54.05 32.33 -70.55
N PHE A 15 52.88 31.84 -70.99
CA PHE A 15 51.93 31.10 -70.16
C PHE A 15 52.25 29.61 -70.04
N ASP A 16 53.16 29.08 -70.86
CA ASP A 16 53.45 27.64 -70.95
C ASP A 16 54.66 27.19 -70.10
N THR A 17 55.21 28.06 -69.24
CA THR A 17 56.50 27.79 -68.59
C THR A 17 56.42 26.89 -67.35
N HIS A 18 55.29 26.85 -66.63
CA HIS A 18 55.17 26.07 -65.40
C HIS A 18 53.76 25.48 -65.26
N ARG A 19 53.62 24.18 -65.54
CA ARG A 19 52.43 23.42 -65.13
C ARG A 19 52.56 23.08 -63.65
N ALA A 20 51.55 23.44 -62.86
CA ALA A 20 51.49 23.04 -61.46
C ALA A 20 51.51 21.51 -61.35
N ASP A 21 52.36 20.97 -60.46
CA ASP A 21 52.40 19.54 -60.17
C ASP A 21 51.17 19.16 -59.34
N SER A 22 50.10 18.79 -60.04
CA SER A 22 48.85 18.34 -59.42
C SER A 22 49.06 17.18 -58.46
N ALA A 23 50.01 16.27 -58.73
CA ALA A 23 50.25 15.12 -57.86
C ALA A 23 50.80 15.57 -56.49
N LYS A 24 51.74 16.52 -56.49
CA LYS A 24 52.29 17.10 -55.25
C LYS A 24 51.23 17.88 -54.46
N MET A 25 50.36 18.62 -55.15
CA MET A 25 49.27 19.34 -54.48
C MET A 25 48.25 18.38 -53.86
N TRP A 26 47.84 17.34 -54.60
CA TRP A 26 46.92 16.32 -54.09
C TRP A 26 47.51 15.49 -52.94
N ALA A 27 48.83 15.23 -52.96
CA ALA A 27 49.53 14.56 -51.87
C ALA A 27 49.47 15.39 -50.56
N ASN A 28 49.68 16.70 -50.64
CA ASN A 28 49.60 17.57 -49.45
C ASN A 28 48.16 17.72 -48.94
N ILE A 29 47.18 17.87 -49.85
CA ILE A 29 45.76 17.98 -49.50
C ILE A 29 45.28 16.69 -48.82
N SER A 30 45.63 15.52 -49.36
CA SER A 30 45.23 14.23 -48.77
C SER A 30 45.89 13.97 -47.42
N ALA A 31 47.14 14.39 -47.22
CA ALA A 31 47.82 14.32 -45.93
C ALA A 31 47.15 15.21 -44.87
N GLU A 32 46.64 16.38 -45.26
CA GLU A 32 46.02 17.33 -44.34
C GLU A 32 44.56 16.97 -44.00
N ILE A 33 43.86 16.23 -44.87
CA ILE A 33 42.49 15.74 -44.67
C ILE A 33 42.43 14.52 -43.74
N GLN A 34 43.51 13.74 -43.59
CA GLN A 34 43.56 12.59 -42.66
C GLN A 34 43.64 13.00 -41.16
N LYS A 35 42.95 14.07 -40.76
CA LYS A 35 42.78 14.42 -39.35
C LYS A 35 41.76 13.48 -38.69
N LYS A 36 42.32 12.43 -38.07
CA LYS A 36 41.91 11.75 -36.82
C LYS A 36 40.44 11.90 -36.46
N GLU A 37 39.66 10.87 -36.76
CA GLU A 37 38.25 10.76 -36.36
C GLU A 37 38.07 11.08 -34.86
N PRO A 38 37.04 11.86 -34.49
CA PRO A 38 36.78 12.17 -33.10
C PRO A 38 36.46 10.87 -32.34
N LYS A 39 37.25 10.60 -31.30
CA LYS A 39 37.07 9.41 -30.45
C LYS A 39 35.79 9.58 -29.62
N VAL A 40 34.65 9.20 -30.19
CA VAL A 40 33.37 9.17 -29.46
C VAL A 40 33.42 8.05 -28.42
N ILE A 41 33.19 8.38 -27.16
CA ILE A 41 33.09 7.38 -26.09
C ILE A 41 31.61 6.99 -25.97
N PRO A 42 31.20 5.79 -26.41
CA PRO A 42 29.82 5.38 -26.30
C PRO A 42 29.47 5.09 -24.84
N LEU A 43 28.81 6.06 -24.19
CA LEU A 43 28.40 5.99 -22.78
C LEU A 43 27.57 4.71 -22.49
N TRP A 44 26.77 4.27 -23.46
CA TRP A 44 25.92 3.07 -23.37
C TRP A 44 26.70 1.74 -23.34
N LYS A 45 27.97 1.73 -23.74
CA LYS A 45 28.84 0.54 -23.65
C LYS A 45 29.56 0.45 -22.29
N ARG A 46 29.36 1.41 -21.37
CA ARG A 46 29.98 1.36 -20.04
C ARG A 46 29.25 0.37 -19.13
N PRO A 47 29.95 -0.61 -18.53
CA PRO A 47 29.33 -1.60 -17.65
C PRO A 47 28.70 -0.97 -16.41
N MET A 48 29.25 0.14 -15.90
CA MET A 48 28.68 0.88 -14.76
C MET A 48 27.27 1.40 -15.03
N LEU A 49 26.96 1.83 -16.27
CA LEU A 49 25.62 2.30 -16.64
C LEU A 49 24.60 1.15 -16.65
N ARG A 50 25.01 -0.05 -17.05
CA ARG A 50 24.16 -1.25 -17.01
C ARG A 50 23.86 -1.69 -15.57
N ILE A 51 24.88 -1.63 -14.71
CA ILE A 51 24.73 -1.94 -13.28
C ILE A 51 23.77 -0.93 -12.63
N ALA A 52 23.98 0.38 -12.84
CA ALA A 52 23.09 1.42 -12.32
C ALA A 52 21.64 1.23 -12.79
N ALA A 53 21.43 0.94 -14.07
CA ALA A 53 20.09 0.67 -14.61
C ALA A 53 19.43 -0.55 -13.95
N SER A 54 20.19 -1.63 -13.68
CA SER A 54 19.65 -2.82 -13.01
C SER A 54 19.24 -2.54 -11.56
N VAL A 55 20.00 -1.71 -10.83
CA VAL A 55 19.68 -1.33 -9.45
C VAL A 55 18.42 -0.46 -9.42
N VAL A 56 18.32 0.52 -10.31
CA VAL A 56 17.12 1.37 -10.43
C VAL A 56 15.89 0.53 -10.79
N LEU A 57 16.03 -0.44 -11.70
CA LEU A 57 14.95 -1.36 -12.05
C LEU A 57 14.52 -2.19 -10.83
N MET A 58 15.47 -2.72 -10.07
CA MET A 58 15.19 -3.52 -8.88
C MET A 58 14.46 -2.72 -7.80
N ILE A 59 14.91 -1.49 -7.54
CA ILE A 59 14.25 -0.57 -6.60
C ILE A 59 12.86 -0.20 -7.13
N GLY A 60 12.72 0.06 -8.43
CA GLY A 60 11.43 0.36 -9.05
C GLY A 60 10.43 -0.78 -8.90
N ILE A 61 10.85 -2.02 -9.18
CA ILE A 61 10.01 -3.22 -8.98
C ILE A 61 9.64 -3.39 -7.50
N ALA A 62 10.62 -3.26 -6.60
CA ALA A 62 10.37 -3.35 -5.16
C ALA A 62 9.41 -2.26 -4.66
N ALA A 63 9.53 -1.03 -5.17
CA ALA A 63 8.65 0.08 -4.83
C ALA A 63 7.24 -0.14 -5.37
N VAL A 64 7.08 -0.62 -6.61
CA VAL A 64 5.77 -0.97 -7.18
C VAL A 64 5.11 -2.07 -6.36
N ILE A 65 5.82 -3.17 -6.07
CA ILE A 65 5.30 -4.27 -5.22
C ILE A 65 4.93 -3.74 -3.82
N GLY A 66 5.77 -2.89 -3.22
CA GLY A 66 5.50 -2.27 -1.92
C GLY A 66 4.24 -1.40 -1.94
N LEU A 67 4.04 -0.59 -2.99
CA LEU A 67 2.85 0.24 -3.15
C LEU A 67 1.58 -0.61 -3.37
N TYR A 68 1.65 -1.73 -4.09
CA TYR A 68 0.51 -2.64 -4.23
C TYR A 68 0.17 -3.38 -2.93
N GLN A 69 1.16 -3.73 -2.11
CA GLN A 69 0.97 -4.48 -0.85
C GLN A 69 0.54 -3.58 0.31
N TYR A 70 1.03 -2.34 0.36
CA TYR A 70 0.79 -1.41 1.48
C TYR A 70 -0.13 -0.23 1.12
N GLY A 71 -0.34 0.07 -0.17
CA GLY A 71 -1.07 1.25 -0.62
C GLY A 71 -2.60 1.11 -0.66
N SER A 72 -3.17 0.01 -0.18
CA SER A 72 -4.61 -0.29 -0.27
C SER A 72 -5.37 -0.14 1.05
N ALA A 73 -4.77 0.38 2.12
CA ALA A 73 -5.53 0.76 3.30
C ALA A 73 -6.34 2.02 2.96
N SER A 74 -7.61 1.84 2.59
CA SER A 74 -8.55 2.95 2.38
C SER A 74 -8.72 3.74 3.69
N ALA A 75 -9.08 5.03 3.59
CA ALA A 75 -9.40 5.84 4.78
C ALA A 75 -10.48 5.18 5.65
N GLU A 76 -11.41 4.47 5.02
CA GLU A 76 -12.47 3.67 5.65
C GLU A 76 -11.90 2.47 6.43
N THR A 77 -10.91 1.77 5.89
CA THR A 77 -10.19 0.69 6.60
C THR A 77 -9.44 1.23 7.81
N GLN A 78 -8.80 2.38 7.67
CA GLN A 78 -8.11 3.03 8.78
C GLN A 78 -9.10 3.46 9.87
N TYR A 79 -10.25 4.02 9.49
CA TYR A 79 -11.32 4.37 10.43
C TYR A 79 -11.85 3.14 11.18
N ALA A 80 -12.25 2.09 10.46
CA ALA A 80 -12.76 0.86 11.07
C ALA A 80 -11.74 0.21 12.03
N SER A 81 -10.44 0.24 11.67
CA SER A 81 -9.39 -0.28 12.54
C SER A 81 -9.21 0.54 13.83
N LYS A 82 -9.41 1.85 13.75
CA LYS A 82 -9.34 2.76 14.91
C LYS A 82 -10.54 2.56 15.82
N GLU A 83 -11.74 2.51 15.26
CA GLU A 83 -12.98 2.25 16.01
C GLU A 83 -12.94 0.89 16.69
N LEU A 84 -12.47 -0.17 16.01
CA LEU A 84 -12.31 -1.49 16.62
C LEU A 84 -11.37 -1.42 17.83
N LEU A 85 -10.25 -0.70 17.72
CA LEU A 85 -9.30 -0.55 18.83
C LEU A 85 -9.94 0.16 20.03
N GLU A 86 -10.74 1.20 19.78
CA GLU A 86 -11.49 1.89 20.85
C GLU A 86 -12.50 0.94 21.50
N ILE A 87 -13.27 0.20 20.71
CA ILE A 87 -14.24 -0.77 21.22
C ILE A 87 -13.54 -1.82 22.09
N ASP A 88 -12.44 -2.41 21.62
CA ASP A 88 -11.70 -3.42 22.37
C ASP A 88 -11.16 -2.83 23.69
N MET A 89 -10.67 -1.59 23.68
CA MET A 89 -10.19 -0.93 24.90
C MET A 89 -11.30 -0.66 25.92
N TYR A 90 -12.51 -0.32 25.50
CA TYR A 90 -13.59 0.04 26.41
C TYR A 90 -14.45 -1.15 26.85
N TYR A 91 -14.79 -2.04 25.93
CA TYR A 91 -15.81 -3.06 26.17
C TYR A 91 -15.24 -4.41 26.57
N GLN A 92 -14.03 -4.77 26.14
CA GLN A 92 -13.46 -6.08 26.45
C GLN A 92 -13.28 -6.27 27.97
N ASP A 93 -12.67 -5.29 28.64
CA ASP A 93 -12.46 -5.32 30.08
C ASP A 93 -13.79 -5.27 30.85
N LEU A 94 -14.73 -4.46 30.39
CA LEU A 94 -16.07 -4.33 30.99
C LEU A 94 -16.82 -5.67 30.96
N VAL A 95 -16.87 -6.31 29.79
CA VAL A 95 -17.54 -7.60 29.61
C VAL A 95 -16.85 -8.68 30.43
N SER A 96 -15.52 -8.76 30.39
CA SER A 96 -14.75 -9.73 31.18
C SER A 96 -15.03 -9.59 32.68
N TYR A 97 -15.04 -8.37 33.19
CA TYR A 97 -15.37 -8.07 34.57
C TYR A 97 -16.81 -8.49 34.93
N GLN A 98 -17.80 -8.15 34.10
CA GLN A 98 -19.20 -8.52 34.32
C GLN A 98 -19.41 -10.04 34.29
N VAL A 99 -18.75 -10.76 33.40
CA VAL A 99 -18.76 -12.23 33.37
C VAL A 99 -18.20 -12.80 34.66
N GLN A 100 -17.10 -12.25 35.20
CA GLN A 100 -16.57 -12.68 36.48
C GLN A 100 -17.53 -12.43 37.64
N LEU A 101 -18.24 -11.29 37.64
CA LEU A 101 -19.27 -11.02 38.64
C LEU A 101 -20.38 -12.07 38.59
N VAL A 102 -20.86 -12.45 37.39
CA VAL A 102 -21.86 -13.50 37.23
C VAL A 102 -21.34 -14.85 37.74
N LYS A 103 -20.13 -15.26 37.34
CA LYS A 103 -19.50 -16.51 37.77
C LYS A 103 -19.42 -16.63 39.30
N ASN A 104 -19.01 -15.54 39.95
CA ASN A 104 -18.74 -15.50 41.38
C ASN A 104 -19.97 -15.17 42.23
N ASN A 105 -21.13 -14.88 41.63
CA ASN A 105 -22.32 -14.51 42.37
C ASN A 105 -23.01 -15.76 42.97
N PRO A 106 -23.12 -15.87 44.30
CA PRO A 106 -23.74 -17.03 44.95
C PRO A 106 -25.27 -17.06 44.80
N ASN A 107 -25.90 -15.95 44.37
CA ASN A 107 -27.34 -15.87 44.19
C ASN A 107 -27.82 -16.42 42.84
N ILE A 108 -26.91 -16.84 41.97
CA ILE A 108 -27.22 -17.40 40.65
C ILE A 108 -27.04 -18.91 40.74
N THR A 109 -28.03 -19.67 40.27
CA THR A 109 -27.93 -21.13 40.22
C THR A 109 -26.81 -21.56 39.27
N GLU A 110 -26.17 -22.69 39.55
CA GLU A 110 -25.10 -23.21 38.67
C GLU A 110 -25.60 -23.54 37.27
N GLU A 111 -26.87 -23.94 37.13
CA GLU A 111 -27.52 -24.16 35.83
C GLU A 111 -27.62 -22.86 35.01
N ASN A 112 -28.13 -21.78 35.61
CA ASN A 112 -28.25 -20.49 34.92
C ASN A 112 -26.87 -19.89 34.61
N LYS A 113 -25.86 -20.13 35.47
CA LYS A 113 -24.47 -19.75 35.16
C LYS A 113 -23.95 -20.51 33.96
N ALA A 114 -24.12 -21.84 33.92
CA ALA A 114 -23.64 -22.66 32.82
C ALA A 114 -24.28 -22.25 31.49
N GLU A 115 -25.60 -22.02 31.49
CA GLU A 115 -26.33 -21.53 30.32
C GLU A 115 -25.83 -20.16 29.85
N PHE A 116 -25.74 -19.18 30.76
CA PHE A 116 -25.20 -17.85 30.45
C PHE A 116 -23.79 -17.93 29.85
N LEU A 117 -22.91 -18.74 30.44
CA LEU A 117 -21.54 -18.90 29.97
C LEU A 117 -21.47 -19.55 28.59
N SER A 118 -22.34 -20.51 28.30
CA SER A 118 -22.43 -21.11 26.97
C SER A 118 -22.74 -20.05 25.90
N PHE A 119 -23.70 -19.15 26.17
CA PHE A 119 -24.02 -18.07 25.23
C PHE A 119 -22.88 -17.05 25.09
N MET A 120 -22.14 -16.77 26.18
CA MET A 120 -20.97 -15.90 26.12
C MET A 120 -19.86 -16.52 25.26
N ASP A 121 -19.61 -17.83 25.40
CA ASP A 121 -18.61 -18.55 24.59
C ASP A 121 -18.98 -18.53 23.09
N GLU A 122 -20.27 -18.64 22.75
CA GLU A 122 -20.73 -18.49 21.37
C GLU A 122 -20.47 -17.09 20.81
N LEU A 123 -20.76 -16.05 21.60
CA LEU A 123 -20.51 -14.66 21.21
C LEU A 123 -19.01 -14.34 21.11
N ASP A 124 -18.15 -14.99 21.91
CA ASP A 124 -16.69 -14.95 21.79
C ASP A 124 -16.21 -15.57 20.48
N ALA A 125 -16.72 -16.74 20.12
CA ALA A 125 -16.41 -17.38 18.86
C ALA A 125 -16.84 -16.52 17.65
N GLU A 126 -18.04 -15.92 17.70
CA GLU A 126 -18.55 -15.02 16.66
C GLU A 126 -17.64 -13.78 16.51
N TYR A 127 -17.26 -13.15 17.62
CA TYR A 127 -16.35 -12.00 17.61
C TYR A 127 -14.99 -12.33 16.97
N ASP A 128 -14.41 -13.50 17.30
CA ASP A 128 -13.13 -13.93 16.73
C ASP A 128 -13.19 -14.15 15.21
N VAL A 129 -14.34 -14.59 14.69
CA VAL A 129 -14.59 -14.69 13.25
C VAL A 129 -14.65 -13.30 12.63
N LEU A 130 -15.43 -12.38 13.21
CA LEU A 130 -15.55 -10.99 12.73
C LEU A 130 -14.19 -10.27 12.71
N ARG A 131 -13.36 -10.47 13.73
CA ARG A 131 -12.00 -9.91 13.78
C ARG A 131 -11.08 -10.46 12.68
N LYS A 132 -11.26 -11.73 12.29
CA LYS A 132 -10.54 -12.32 11.14
C LYS A 132 -11.05 -11.75 9.82
N GLU A 133 -12.35 -11.49 9.70
CA GLU A 133 -12.96 -10.89 8.51
C GLU A 133 -12.52 -9.44 8.31
N MET A 134 -12.47 -8.63 9.37
CA MET A 134 -11.99 -7.24 9.28
C MET A 134 -10.55 -7.13 8.76
N ARG A 135 -9.69 -8.12 9.07
CA ARG A 135 -8.31 -8.17 8.56
C ARG A 135 -8.22 -8.48 7.06
N LYS A 136 -9.28 -9.04 6.46
CA LYS A 136 -9.33 -9.32 5.02
C LYS A 136 -9.70 -8.07 4.20
N ASN A 137 -9.99 -6.93 4.84
CA ASN A 137 -10.32 -5.65 4.21
C ASN A 137 -11.47 -5.71 3.19
N LEU A 138 -12.45 -6.58 3.45
CA LEU A 138 -13.70 -6.68 2.68
C LEU A 138 -14.82 -6.11 3.54
N ASP A 139 -15.38 -4.96 3.13
CA ASP A 139 -16.56 -4.34 3.75
C ASP A 139 -16.39 -4.09 5.26
N ASN A 140 -15.30 -3.40 5.64
CA ASN A 140 -14.91 -3.21 7.04
C ASN A 140 -15.94 -2.43 7.87
N GLU A 141 -16.74 -1.55 7.25
CA GLU A 141 -17.83 -0.84 7.93
C GLU A 141 -18.90 -1.82 8.41
N ARG A 142 -19.35 -2.71 7.54
CA ARG A 142 -20.33 -3.74 7.90
C ARG A 142 -19.80 -4.72 8.94
N VAL A 143 -18.52 -5.10 8.83
CA VAL A 143 -17.89 -5.96 9.84
C VAL A 143 -17.80 -5.25 11.19
N LEU A 144 -17.50 -3.94 11.21
CA LEU A 144 -17.50 -3.13 12.43
C LEU A 144 -18.91 -3.07 13.06
N GLU A 145 -19.96 -2.86 12.27
CA GLU A 145 -21.34 -2.90 12.76
C GLU A 145 -21.69 -4.24 13.40
N ALA A 146 -21.26 -5.35 12.80
CA ALA A 146 -21.45 -6.68 13.36
C ALA A 146 -20.71 -6.88 14.69
N ILE A 147 -19.49 -6.34 14.82
CA ILE A 147 -18.74 -6.37 16.09
C ILE A 147 -19.48 -5.58 17.17
N ILE A 148 -19.97 -4.38 16.84
CA ILE A 148 -20.78 -3.56 17.76
C ILE A 148 -22.04 -4.32 18.18
N ALA A 149 -22.73 -4.97 17.23
CA ALA A 149 -23.91 -5.76 17.51
C ALA A 149 -23.61 -6.96 18.43
N ASN A 150 -22.48 -7.64 18.24
CA ASN A 150 -22.04 -8.72 19.13
C ASN A 150 -21.83 -8.22 20.56
N TYR A 151 -21.16 -7.07 20.75
CA TYR A 151 -21.02 -6.46 22.08
C TYR A 151 -22.36 -6.07 22.71
N LYS A 152 -23.30 -5.53 21.93
CA LYS A 152 -24.66 -5.22 22.42
C LYS A 152 -25.39 -6.47 22.92
N LYS A 153 -25.31 -7.59 22.19
CA LYS A 153 -25.91 -8.87 22.63
C LYS A 153 -25.32 -9.36 23.95
N ARG A 154 -23.99 -9.23 24.13
CA ARG A 154 -23.33 -9.60 25.41
C ARG A 154 -23.87 -8.79 26.57
N ILE A 155 -24.01 -7.48 26.39
CA ILE A 155 -24.56 -6.57 27.40
C ILE A 155 -26.01 -6.95 27.70
N GLU A 156 -26.83 -7.17 26.68
CA GLU A 156 -28.24 -7.57 26.83
C GLU A 156 -28.39 -8.89 27.61
N LEU A 157 -27.54 -9.89 27.34
CA LEU A 157 -27.52 -11.14 28.11
C LEU A 157 -27.22 -10.90 29.59
N ILE A 158 -26.25 -10.04 29.89
CA ILE A 158 -25.88 -9.69 31.26
C ILE A 158 -27.04 -8.97 31.96
N GLU A 159 -27.64 -7.98 31.29
CA GLU A 159 -28.79 -7.24 31.81
C GLU A 159 -29.99 -8.15 32.09
N ASN A 160 -30.32 -9.04 31.14
CA ASN A 160 -31.43 -9.98 31.29
C ASN A 160 -31.22 -10.95 32.46
N LEU A 161 -30.01 -11.48 32.63
CA LEU A 161 -29.70 -12.34 33.77
C LEU A 161 -29.83 -11.58 35.10
N LEU A 162 -29.29 -10.36 35.18
CA LEU A 162 -29.41 -9.51 36.37
C LEU A 162 -30.86 -9.11 36.67
N HIS A 163 -31.67 -8.89 35.63
CA HIS A 163 -33.08 -8.56 35.76
C HIS A 163 -33.87 -9.73 36.38
N GLN A 164 -33.71 -10.95 35.84
CA GLN A 164 -34.34 -12.15 36.39
C GLN A 164 -33.99 -12.38 37.88
N LEU A 165 -32.76 -12.08 38.28
CA LEU A 165 -32.31 -12.17 39.68
C LEU A 165 -32.94 -11.10 40.58
N ASN A 166 -33.27 -9.92 40.05
CA ASN A 166 -33.94 -8.88 40.81
C ASN A 166 -35.45 -9.09 40.88
N GLU A 167 -36.07 -9.61 39.82
CA GLU A 167 -37.50 -9.94 39.83
C GLU A 167 -37.81 -11.12 40.74
N SER A 168 -36.96 -12.15 40.75
CA SER A 168 -37.06 -13.28 41.67
C SER A 168 -36.88 -12.90 43.15
N LYS A 169 -36.36 -11.70 43.46
CA LYS A 169 -36.23 -11.16 44.82
C LYS A 169 -37.41 -10.33 45.30
N LYS A 170 -38.39 -9.99 44.45
CA LYS A 170 -39.59 -9.28 44.92
C LYS A 170 -40.47 -10.27 45.71
N PRO A 171 -40.74 -10.02 47.00
CA PRO A 171 -41.67 -10.87 47.73
C PRO A 171 -43.07 -10.74 47.10
N ASN A 172 -43.72 -11.88 46.88
CA ASN A 172 -45.15 -11.95 46.63
C ASN A 172 -45.86 -11.47 47.90
N ASP A 173 -46.09 -10.16 48.01
CA ASP A 173 -47.03 -9.60 48.98
C ASP A 173 -48.47 -9.87 48.47
N ASP A 174 -48.84 -11.15 48.41
CA ASP A 174 -50.24 -11.60 48.38
C ASP A 174 -50.76 -11.56 49.82
N TYR A 175 -51.05 -10.34 50.30
CA TYR A 175 -51.88 -10.18 51.49
C TYR A 175 -53.34 -10.26 51.05
N GLY A 176 -53.88 -11.47 51.17
CA GLY A 176 -55.32 -11.70 51.21
C GLY A 176 -55.96 -10.80 52.26
N TYR A 177 -56.87 -9.94 51.82
CA TYR A 177 -57.87 -9.33 52.68
C TYR A 177 -59.23 -9.90 52.29
N THR A 178 -59.75 -10.74 53.17
CA THR A 178 -61.17 -11.01 53.33
C THR A 178 -61.86 -9.76 53.88
N LEU A 179 -62.90 -9.27 53.21
CA LEU A 179 -64.17 -8.82 53.81
C LEU A 179 -65.31 -9.12 52.84
#